data_AF-A0A243SBY6-F1
#
_entry.id   AF-A0A243SBY6-F1
#
_cell.length_a   1.000
_cell.length_b   1.000
_cell.length_c   1.000
_cell.angle_alpha   90.00
_cell.angle_beta   90.00
_cell.angle_gamma   90.00
#
_symmetry.space_group_name_H-M   'P 1'
#
loop_
_entity.id
_entity.type
_entity.pdbx_description
1 polymer ?
#
loop_
_entity_poly.entity_id
_entity_poly.type
_entity_poly.pdbx_seq_one_letter_code
_entity_poly.pdbx_strand_id
1 'polypeptide(L)'
;MKVKKIILLITINISFSLYAQFTTKEETKIEILKSKLVDNVSVFGIRQLKVTSDDLRKVMIKTKIESKIDNKTKLSAFSLLDTKNKIRYRLADYKGYAGIIGYPELIPFRKDKIYKENGEEINSYLLPPYDTFEKDYFNLFDIEGYKNFEMKINFGTTEKPKLSTLYFGETTYKKFTAELFFAILVVNKDSDYELYYKDEKVSDIQFE
;
A
#
# COMPACT_ATOMS: atom_id res chain seq x y z
N MET A 1 -6.57 65.31 21.66
CA MET A 1 -5.29 64.65 21.33
C MET A 1 -5.55 63.15 21.15
N LYS A 2 -5.34 62.66 19.92
CA LYS A 2 -5.17 61.27 19.43
C LYS A 2 -6.04 60.14 20.01
N VAL A 3 -7.02 59.76 19.19
CA VAL A 3 -7.68 58.46 19.12
C VAL A 3 -6.66 57.34 18.87
N LYS A 4 -6.73 56.23 19.62
CA LYS A 4 -6.26 54.91 19.16
C LYS A 4 -7.17 53.81 19.70
N LYS A 5 -8.23 53.48 18.96
CA LYS A 5 -8.87 52.17 19.03
C LYS A 5 -7.95 51.18 18.33
N ILE A 6 -7.33 50.28 19.09
CA ILE A 6 -6.59 49.14 18.54
C ILE A 6 -7.63 48.05 18.27
N ILE A 7 -7.94 47.85 17.00
CA ILE A 7 -8.71 46.69 16.51
C ILE A 7 -7.69 45.58 16.32
N LEU A 8 -7.69 44.58 17.20
CA LEU A 8 -6.91 43.35 17.06
C LEU A 8 -7.73 42.37 16.21
N LEU A 9 -7.44 42.31 14.92
CA LEU A 9 -8.05 41.35 14.00
C LEU A 9 -7.28 40.02 14.13
N ILE A 10 -7.81 39.09 14.92
CA ILE A 10 -7.30 37.72 15.00
C ILE A 10 -7.83 36.98 13.76
N THR A 11 -7.06 36.95 12.68
CA THR A 11 -7.31 36.05 11.54
C THR A 11 -6.93 34.63 11.95
N ILE A 12 -7.90 33.89 12.44
CA ILE A 12 -7.83 32.45 12.62
C ILE A 12 -7.78 31.81 11.22
N ASN A 13 -6.58 31.49 10.75
CA ASN A 13 -6.39 30.61 9.60
C ASN A 13 -6.68 29.17 10.05
N ILE A 14 -7.95 28.75 10.06
CA ILE A 14 -8.27 27.33 10.10
C ILE A 14 -7.93 26.78 8.71
N SER A 15 -6.73 26.22 8.59
CA SER A 15 -6.38 25.34 7.48
C SER A 15 -7.24 24.08 7.62
N PHE A 16 -8.41 24.06 6.99
CA PHE A 16 -9.13 22.81 6.77
C PHE A 16 -8.27 21.97 5.83
N SER A 17 -7.63 20.93 6.38
CA SER A 17 -7.05 19.87 5.57
C SER A 17 -8.20 19.23 4.78
N LEU A 18 -8.35 19.61 3.52
CA LEU A 18 -9.23 18.97 2.56
C LEU A 18 -8.78 17.50 2.47
N TYR A 19 -9.50 16.59 3.11
CA TYR A 19 -9.32 15.16 2.88
C TYR A 19 -9.64 14.91 1.41
N ALA A 20 -8.62 14.57 0.62
CA ALA A 20 -8.77 14.34 -0.81
C ALA A 20 -9.54 13.03 -1.02
N GLN A 21 -10.77 13.16 -1.54
CA GLN A 21 -11.55 12.04 -2.05
C GLN A 21 -11.37 11.96 -3.57
N PHE A 22 -10.91 10.82 -4.04
CA PHE A 22 -10.78 10.49 -5.44
C PHE A 22 -11.87 9.51 -5.86
N THR A 23 -12.41 9.66 -7.08
CA THR A 23 -13.31 8.68 -7.69
C THR A 23 -12.72 8.25 -9.02
N THR A 24 -12.40 6.96 -9.14
CA THR A 24 -11.87 6.35 -10.37
C THR A 24 -12.92 6.39 -11.50
N LYS A 25 -12.51 6.20 -12.75
CA LYS A 25 -13.43 5.99 -13.89
C LYS A 25 -14.45 4.87 -13.66
N GLU A 26 -14.08 3.85 -12.89
CA GLU A 26 -14.96 2.72 -12.54
C GLU A 26 -15.72 2.91 -11.22
N GLU A 27 -15.89 4.17 -10.78
CA GLU A 27 -16.66 4.57 -9.60
C GLU A 27 -16.19 3.96 -8.26
N THR A 28 -14.95 3.50 -8.17
CA THR A 28 -14.30 3.23 -6.88
C THR A 28 -13.89 4.55 -6.25
N LYS A 29 -14.41 4.82 -5.05
CA LYS A 29 -14.07 5.99 -4.25
C LYS A 29 -12.94 5.63 -3.30
N ILE A 30 -11.88 6.44 -3.30
CA ILE A 30 -10.70 6.27 -2.46
C ILE A 30 -10.44 7.60 -1.75
N GLU A 31 -10.48 7.58 -0.42
CA GLU A 31 -10.19 8.73 0.43
C GLU A 31 -8.93 8.45 1.23
N ILE A 32 -7.94 9.35 1.16
CA ILE A 32 -6.72 9.23 1.97
C ILE A 32 -7.01 9.81 3.36
N LEU A 33 -6.83 8.98 4.40
CA LEU A 33 -7.05 9.36 5.78
C LEU A 33 -5.76 9.78 6.49
N LYS A 34 -4.64 9.11 6.18
CA LYS A 34 -3.34 9.35 6.80
C LYS A 34 -2.22 8.71 5.98
N SER A 35 -1.06 9.33 5.94
CA SER A 35 0.18 8.74 5.42
C SER A 35 1.31 8.98 6.43
N LYS A 36 2.12 7.95 6.71
CA LYS A 36 3.25 8.09 7.63
C LYS A 36 4.37 7.11 7.34
N LEU A 37 5.57 7.48 7.77
CA LEU A 37 6.65 6.51 7.94
C LEU A 37 6.29 5.56 9.09
N VAL A 38 6.58 4.27 8.93
CA VAL A 38 6.37 3.27 9.97
C VAL A 38 7.73 2.69 10.31
N ASP A 39 8.11 2.77 11.58
CA ASP A 39 9.23 1.98 12.08
C ASP A 39 8.92 0.49 11.90
N ASN A 40 9.94 -0.37 11.99
CA ASN A 40 9.83 -1.83 11.89
C ASN A 40 9.04 -2.47 13.04
N VAL A 41 7.94 -1.86 13.45
CA VAL A 41 7.10 -2.33 14.52
C VAL A 41 6.43 -3.60 13.98
N SER A 42 6.66 -4.72 14.65
CA SER A 42 5.82 -5.92 14.64
C SER A 42 4.74 -5.73 15.72
N VAL A 43 3.45 -5.79 15.38
CA VAL A 43 2.36 -5.85 16.35
C VAL A 43 1.85 -7.24 16.16
N PHE A 44 2.04 -8.00 17.22
CA PHE A 44 1.51 -9.35 17.39
C PHE A 44 0.06 -9.41 16.86
N GLY A 45 -0.21 -10.39 15.99
CA GLY A 45 -1.54 -10.73 15.52
C GLY A 45 -1.84 -10.43 14.05
N ILE A 46 -1.27 -9.37 13.43
CA ILE A 46 -1.53 -9.06 11.99
C ILE A 46 -0.35 -8.29 11.35
N ARG A 47 0.90 -8.64 11.66
CA ARG A 47 2.07 -8.10 10.96
C ARG A 47 2.90 -9.24 10.40
N GLN A 48 2.70 -9.55 9.13
CA GLN A 48 3.51 -10.58 8.47
C GLN A 48 4.76 -9.98 7.81
N LEU A 49 4.69 -8.74 7.33
CA LEU A 49 5.87 -8.11 6.75
C LEU A 49 6.69 -7.31 7.76
N LYS A 50 7.78 -7.92 8.22
CA LYS A 50 8.91 -7.24 8.86
C LYS A 50 9.92 -6.86 7.78
N VAL A 51 10.10 -5.57 7.54
CA VAL A 51 11.22 -5.08 6.73
C VAL A 51 12.46 -5.11 7.62
N THR A 52 13.48 -5.87 7.22
CA THR A 52 14.71 -6.04 8.02
C THR A 52 15.96 -5.47 7.35
N SER A 53 15.81 -4.88 6.17
CA SER A 53 16.91 -4.19 5.48
C SER A 53 17.00 -2.75 5.97
N ASP A 54 18.23 -2.30 6.23
CA ASP A 54 18.51 -0.91 6.58
C ASP A 54 18.34 0.05 5.38
N ASP A 55 18.28 -0.48 4.16
CA ASP A 55 18.05 0.28 2.93
C ASP A 55 16.57 0.55 2.66
N LEU A 56 15.67 -0.07 3.43
CA LEU A 56 14.23 -0.02 3.21
C LEU A 56 13.48 0.59 4.39
N ARG A 57 12.51 1.45 4.07
CA ARG A 57 11.58 2.04 5.03
C ARG A 57 10.17 1.57 4.71
N LYS A 58 9.44 1.09 5.72
CA LYS A 58 8.01 0.81 5.57
C LYS A 58 7.24 2.13 5.66
N VAL A 59 6.33 2.35 4.72
CA VAL A 59 5.36 3.45 4.77
C VAL A 59 3.96 2.88 4.82
N MET A 60 3.06 3.60 5.46
CA MET A 60 1.65 3.26 5.53
C MET A 60 0.81 4.40 4.98
N ILE A 61 -0.11 4.06 4.10
CA ILE A 61 -1.13 4.96 3.57
C ILE A 61 -2.48 4.36 3.95
N LYS A 62 -3.17 5.02 4.88
CA LYS A 62 -4.49 4.66 5.34
C LYS A 62 -5.53 5.26 4.42
N THR A 63 -6.39 4.43 3.87
CA THR A 63 -7.44 4.86 2.95
C THR A 63 -8.80 4.32 3.38
N LYS A 64 -9.85 5.04 3.01
CA LYS A 64 -11.22 4.54 3.03
C LYS A 64 -11.62 4.29 1.59
N ILE A 65 -12.05 3.07 1.30
CA ILE A 65 -12.34 2.60 -0.05
C ILE A 65 -13.81 2.19 -0.10
N GLU A 66 -14.50 2.62 -1.15
CA GLU A 66 -15.85 2.19 -1.48
C GLU A 66 -15.92 1.83 -2.97
N SER A 67 -16.21 0.58 -3.30
CA SER A 67 -16.35 0.10 -4.67
C SER A 67 -17.75 -0.47 -4.93
N LYS A 68 -18.09 -0.73 -6.19
CA LYS A 68 -19.33 -1.43 -6.53
C LYS A 68 -19.18 -2.94 -6.30
N ILE A 69 -20.30 -3.66 -6.22
CA ILE A 69 -20.30 -5.10 -5.95
C ILE A 69 -19.77 -5.93 -7.13
N ASP A 70 -20.02 -5.44 -8.34
CA ASP A 70 -19.58 -5.96 -9.64
C ASP A 70 -18.16 -5.49 -10.02
N ASN A 71 -17.65 -4.48 -9.33
CA ASN A 71 -16.27 -4.01 -9.47
C ASN A 71 -15.58 -3.92 -8.12
N LYS A 72 -15.19 -5.08 -7.61
CA LYS A 72 -14.42 -5.18 -6.37
C LYS A 72 -13.05 -4.53 -6.51
N THR A 73 -12.56 -4.00 -5.40
CA THR A 73 -11.25 -3.34 -5.35
C THR A 73 -10.15 -4.37 -5.56
N LYS A 74 -9.25 -4.09 -6.51
CA LYS A 74 -8.12 -4.94 -6.89
C LYS A 74 -6.89 -4.46 -6.13
N LEU A 75 -6.53 -5.14 -5.04
CA LEU A 75 -5.50 -4.60 -4.13
C LEU A 75 -4.12 -4.48 -4.80
N SER A 76 -3.74 -5.44 -5.63
CA SER A 76 -2.51 -5.38 -6.43
C SER A 76 -2.49 -4.25 -7.47
N ALA A 77 -3.61 -3.58 -7.75
CA ALA A 77 -3.64 -2.43 -8.66
C ALA A 77 -3.15 -1.13 -7.99
N PHE A 78 -2.97 -1.11 -6.66
CA PHE A 78 -2.35 0.01 -5.98
C PHE A 78 -0.84 0.04 -6.23
N SER A 79 -0.31 1.23 -6.52
CA SER A 79 1.13 1.46 -6.59
C SER A 79 1.47 2.84 -6.02
N LEU A 80 2.65 2.94 -5.42
CA LEU A 80 3.19 4.20 -4.92
C LEU A 80 4.33 4.62 -5.84
N LEU A 81 4.21 5.80 -6.46
CA LEU A 81 5.19 6.30 -7.41
C LEU A 81 6.10 7.29 -6.72
N ASP A 82 7.40 7.10 -6.85
CA ASP A 82 8.41 8.11 -6.62
C ASP A 82 8.68 8.82 -7.94
N THR A 83 8.07 9.99 -8.08
CA THR A 83 7.98 10.71 -9.36
C THR A 83 9.32 11.31 -9.79
N LYS A 84 10.20 11.60 -8.82
CA LYS A 84 11.53 12.16 -9.04
C LYS A 84 12.52 11.09 -9.52
N ASN A 85 12.57 9.95 -8.83
CA ASN A 85 13.50 8.87 -9.16
C ASN A 85 12.94 7.86 -10.16
N LYS A 86 11.68 8.05 -10.58
CA LYS A 86 10.97 7.17 -11.52
C LYS A 86 10.92 5.72 -11.05
N ILE A 87 10.52 5.53 -9.79
CA ILE A 87 10.34 4.20 -9.19
C ILE A 87 8.87 3.97 -8.87
N ARG A 88 8.35 2.80 -9.26
CA ARG A 88 6.99 2.38 -8.95
C ARG A 88 7.04 1.25 -7.93
N TYR A 89 6.67 1.56 -6.69
CA TYR A 89 6.68 0.61 -5.58
C TYR A 89 5.38 -0.20 -5.56
N ARG A 90 5.53 -1.53 -5.56
CA ARG A 90 4.42 -2.47 -5.35
C ARG A 90 3.90 -2.41 -3.90
N LEU A 91 2.59 -2.58 -3.74
CA LEU A 91 1.97 -2.85 -2.44
C LEU A 91 2.61 -4.07 -1.79
N ALA A 92 3.31 -3.84 -0.68
CA ALA A 92 4.11 -4.86 -0.01
C ALA A 92 3.32 -5.64 1.05
N ASP A 93 2.35 -4.98 1.69
CA ASP A 93 1.48 -5.57 2.71
C ASP A 93 0.15 -4.81 2.77
N TYR A 94 -0.90 -5.44 3.29
CA TYR A 94 -2.24 -4.88 3.33
C TYR A 94 -2.97 -5.29 4.61
N LYS A 95 -3.74 -4.35 5.15
CA LYS A 95 -4.72 -4.64 6.20
C LYS A 95 -6.04 -3.94 5.92
N GLY A 96 -7.04 -4.72 5.53
CA GLY A 96 -8.42 -4.25 5.37
C GLY A 96 -9.31 -4.58 6.54
N TYR A 97 -10.24 -3.70 6.88
CA TYR A 97 -11.29 -3.98 7.85
C TYR A 97 -12.54 -3.11 7.60
N ALA A 98 -13.72 -3.74 7.76
CA ALA A 98 -15.01 -3.07 7.64
C ALA A 98 -15.52 -2.67 9.03
N GLY A 99 -15.42 -1.38 9.39
CA GLY A 99 -16.09 -0.76 10.55
C GLY A 99 -15.74 -1.31 11.93
N ILE A 100 -16.25 -2.50 12.28
CA ILE A 100 -16.24 -3.10 13.61
C ILE A 100 -15.44 -4.41 13.55
N ILE A 101 -14.24 -4.41 14.13
CA ILE A 101 -13.43 -5.56 14.60
C ILE A 101 -13.79 -6.89 13.90
N GLY A 102 -13.48 -6.98 12.60
CA GLY A 102 -13.48 -8.23 11.85
C GLY A 102 -12.06 -8.73 11.66
N TYR A 103 -11.90 -10.05 11.47
CA TYR A 103 -10.62 -10.60 11.01
C TYR A 103 -10.25 -9.94 9.67
N PRO A 104 -8.99 -9.51 9.49
CA PRO A 104 -8.55 -8.93 8.23
C PRO A 104 -8.72 -9.96 7.11
N GLU A 105 -9.18 -9.51 5.95
CA GLU A 105 -9.22 -10.35 4.76
C GLU A 105 -7.78 -10.70 4.33
N LEU A 106 -7.46 -11.98 4.36
CA LEU A 106 -6.16 -12.52 3.94
C LEU A 106 -6.29 -13.08 2.52
N ILE A 107 -5.94 -12.25 1.55
CA ILE A 107 -5.88 -12.61 0.12
C ILE A 107 -4.48 -12.40 -0.50
N PRO A 108 -3.38 -12.84 0.15
CA PRO A 108 -2.06 -12.81 -0.46
C PRO A 108 -1.85 -13.99 -1.41
N PHE A 109 -1.06 -13.76 -2.47
CA PHE A 109 -0.64 -14.77 -3.44
C PHE A 109 0.85 -14.61 -3.73
N ARG A 110 1.55 -15.73 -3.96
CA ARG A 110 2.94 -15.74 -4.40
C ARG A 110 3.02 -15.67 -5.91
N LYS A 111 3.97 -14.89 -6.42
CA LYS A 111 4.32 -14.88 -7.85
C LYS A 111 5.07 -16.11 -8.32
N ASP A 112 5.76 -16.80 -7.41
CA ASP A 112 6.67 -17.88 -7.76
C ASP A 112 6.31 -19.15 -6.98
N LYS A 113 6.37 -20.29 -7.68
CA LYS A 113 6.49 -21.59 -7.02
C LYS A 113 7.80 -21.62 -6.24
N ILE A 114 7.77 -22.19 -5.05
CA ILE A 114 8.97 -22.40 -4.25
C ILE A 114 9.14 -23.89 -4.02
N TYR A 115 10.39 -24.35 -4.02
CA TYR A 115 10.71 -25.77 -4.01
C TYR A 115 11.65 -26.12 -2.85
N LYS A 116 11.48 -27.31 -2.30
CA LYS A 116 12.43 -27.98 -1.42
C LYS A 116 13.71 -28.34 -2.19
N GLU A 117 14.74 -28.79 -1.48
CA GLU A 117 16.00 -29.22 -2.11
C GLU A 117 15.86 -30.48 -2.96
N ASN A 118 14.91 -31.35 -2.61
CA ASN A 118 14.58 -32.55 -3.38
C ASN A 118 13.72 -32.25 -4.63
N GLY A 119 13.45 -30.97 -4.94
CA GLY A 119 12.66 -30.55 -6.10
C GLY A 119 11.14 -30.58 -5.90
N GLU A 120 10.64 -31.03 -4.75
CA GLU A 120 9.20 -30.97 -4.45
C GLU A 120 8.74 -29.53 -4.22
N GLU A 121 7.59 -29.16 -4.79
CA GLU A 121 6.96 -27.88 -4.52
C GLU A 121 6.52 -27.79 -3.04
N ILE A 122 6.83 -26.67 -2.38
CA ILE A 122 6.31 -26.38 -1.06
C ILE A 122 4.91 -25.77 -1.23
N ASN A 123 3.90 -26.62 -1.05
CA ASN A 123 2.51 -26.20 -0.99
C ASN A 123 1.97 -26.47 0.42
N SER A 124 1.94 -25.42 1.25
CA SER A 124 1.49 -25.49 2.64
C SER A 124 0.38 -24.48 2.87
N TYR A 125 -0.63 -24.85 3.64
CA TYR A 125 -1.71 -23.95 4.07
C TYR A 125 -1.20 -22.73 4.86
N LEU A 126 0.01 -22.82 5.44
CA LEU A 126 0.65 -21.71 6.15
C LEU A 126 1.31 -20.68 5.22
N LEU A 127 1.42 -20.99 3.92
CA LEU A 127 2.01 -20.09 2.93
C LEU A 127 0.91 -19.49 2.05
N PRO A 128 1.06 -18.23 1.60
CA PRO A 128 0.21 -17.71 0.55
C PRO A 128 0.22 -18.66 -0.67
N PRO A 129 -0.92 -18.96 -1.29
CA PRO A 129 -0.99 -19.85 -2.44
C PRO A 129 -0.22 -19.27 -3.63
N TYR A 130 0.29 -20.15 -4.49
CA TYR A 130 0.68 -19.81 -5.86
C TYR A 130 -0.50 -20.19 -6.76
N ASP A 131 -1.13 -19.21 -7.40
CA ASP A 131 -2.31 -19.41 -8.24
C ASP A 131 -2.15 -18.66 -9.56
N THR A 132 -2.15 -19.39 -10.68
CA THR A 132 -2.01 -18.82 -12.03
C THR A 132 -3.29 -18.18 -12.55
N PHE A 133 -4.43 -18.44 -11.91
CA PHE A 133 -5.73 -17.85 -12.29
C PHE A 133 -5.97 -16.51 -11.59
N GLU A 134 -5.33 -16.28 -10.43
CA GLU A 134 -5.42 -14.99 -9.75
C GLU A 134 -4.54 -13.95 -10.46
N LYS A 135 -5.17 -12.85 -10.89
CA LYS A 135 -4.51 -11.80 -11.67
C LYS A 135 -3.69 -10.87 -10.78
N ASP A 136 -2.43 -10.68 -11.14
CA ASP A 136 -1.60 -9.62 -10.60
C ASP A 136 -1.80 -8.32 -11.39
N TYR A 137 -2.67 -7.45 -10.86
CA TYR A 137 -3.03 -6.19 -11.54
C TYR A 137 -1.89 -5.17 -11.59
N PHE A 138 -0.87 -5.29 -10.75
CA PHE A 138 0.27 -4.37 -10.77
C PHE A 138 0.97 -4.38 -12.15
N ASN A 139 1.16 -5.57 -12.71
CA ASN A 139 1.79 -5.76 -14.03
C ASN A 139 0.86 -5.38 -15.20
N LEU A 140 -0.46 -5.40 -14.99
CA LEU A 140 -1.43 -5.04 -16.04
C LEU A 140 -1.53 -3.53 -16.24
N PHE A 141 -1.23 -2.75 -15.20
CA PHE A 141 -1.25 -1.28 -15.22
C PHE A 141 0.16 -0.74 -15.08
N ASP A 142 1.08 -1.17 -15.94
CA ASP A 142 2.44 -0.64 -15.97
C ASP A 142 2.45 0.85 -16.34
N ILE A 143 3.43 1.59 -15.82
CA ILE A 143 3.52 3.04 -16.04
C ILE A 143 4.83 3.33 -16.76
N GLU A 144 4.71 3.83 -17.98
CA GLU A 144 5.84 4.11 -18.85
C GLU A 144 6.86 5.04 -18.17
N GLY A 145 8.15 4.69 -18.33
CA GLY A 145 9.27 5.45 -17.78
C GLY A 145 9.54 5.21 -16.30
N TYR A 146 8.76 4.36 -15.61
CA TYR A 146 9.03 3.97 -14.23
C TYR A 146 9.66 2.58 -14.13
N LYS A 147 10.63 2.44 -13.23
CA LYS A 147 11.17 1.14 -12.84
C LYS A 147 10.33 0.53 -11.72
N ASN A 148 9.82 -0.67 -11.94
CA ASN A 148 9.09 -1.41 -10.91
C ASN A 148 10.03 -1.85 -9.77
N PHE A 149 9.63 -1.56 -8.54
CA PHE A 149 10.28 -2.03 -7.32
C PHE A 149 9.36 -3.02 -6.61
N GLU A 150 9.80 -4.27 -6.56
CA GLU A 150 9.10 -5.38 -5.94
C GLU A 150 9.99 -6.02 -4.87
N MET A 151 9.49 -6.05 -3.65
CA MET A 151 10.21 -6.65 -2.55
C MET A 151 10.05 -8.18 -2.58
N LYS A 152 11.19 -8.88 -2.49
CA LYS A 152 11.24 -10.33 -2.37
C LYS A 152 11.13 -10.75 -0.91
N ILE A 153 10.18 -11.62 -0.61
CA ILE A 153 9.96 -12.18 0.72
C ILE A 153 10.60 -13.56 0.76
N ASN A 154 11.40 -13.80 1.81
CA ASN A 154 12.03 -15.09 2.04
C ASN A 154 11.08 -16.02 2.83
N PHE A 155 10.64 -17.09 2.19
CA PHE A 155 9.85 -18.16 2.80
C PHE A 155 10.70 -19.35 3.27
N GLY A 156 12.03 -19.27 3.11
CA GLY A 156 13.00 -20.26 3.56
C GLY A 156 13.78 -19.78 4.78
N THR A 157 15.01 -20.27 4.94
CA THR A 157 15.94 -19.80 5.97
C THR A 157 16.89 -18.74 5.40
N THR A 158 17.68 -18.08 6.24
CA THR A 158 18.73 -17.16 5.79
C THR A 158 19.78 -17.85 4.92
N GLU A 159 20.15 -19.09 5.26
CA GLU A 159 21.14 -19.88 4.52
C GLU A 159 20.59 -20.44 3.20
N LYS A 160 19.30 -20.80 3.18
CA LYS A 160 18.61 -21.41 2.04
C LYS A 160 17.37 -20.58 1.67
N PRO A 161 17.56 -19.36 1.15
CA PRO A 161 16.47 -18.46 0.90
C PRO A 161 15.55 -19.00 -0.20
N LYS A 162 14.24 -18.85 0.02
CA LYS A 162 13.18 -19.20 -0.94
C LYS A 162 12.38 -17.93 -1.20
N LEU A 163 12.86 -17.15 -2.16
CA LEU A 163 12.35 -15.81 -2.43
C LEU A 163 11.13 -15.85 -3.34
N SER A 164 10.06 -15.15 -2.97
CA SER A 164 8.99 -14.82 -3.90
C SER A 164 8.43 -13.43 -3.60
N THR A 165 7.87 -12.79 -4.62
CA THR A 165 7.11 -11.54 -4.45
C THR A 165 5.67 -11.90 -4.07
N LEU A 166 5.09 -11.17 -3.12
CA LEU A 166 3.66 -11.25 -2.83
C LEU A 166 2.86 -10.20 -3.60
N TYR A 167 1.63 -10.56 -3.93
CA TYR A 167 0.60 -9.65 -4.41
C TYR A 167 -0.74 -9.98 -3.76
N PHE A 168 -1.69 -9.05 -3.84
CA PHE A 168 -2.97 -9.16 -3.17
C PHE A 168 -4.10 -9.15 -4.20
N GLY A 169 -5.04 -10.07 -4.02
CA GLY A 169 -6.16 -10.25 -4.95
C GLY A 169 -7.26 -9.20 -4.82
N GLU A 170 -8.46 -9.59 -5.24
CA GLU A 170 -9.67 -8.76 -5.11
C GLU A 170 -10.33 -8.89 -3.74
N THR A 171 -10.59 -7.76 -3.08
CA THR A 171 -11.28 -7.77 -1.78
C THR A 171 -12.78 -7.99 -1.94
N THR A 172 -13.36 -8.77 -1.02
CA THR A 172 -14.81 -8.93 -0.92
C THR A 172 -15.52 -7.74 -0.29
N TYR A 173 -14.79 -6.81 0.33
CA TYR A 173 -15.38 -5.66 0.99
C TYR A 173 -15.84 -4.59 -0.01
N LYS A 174 -17.12 -4.23 0.06
CA LYS A 174 -17.68 -3.11 -0.69
C LYS A 174 -17.20 -1.76 -0.15
N LYS A 175 -17.15 -1.63 1.17
CA LYS A 175 -16.76 -0.41 1.88
C LYS A 175 -15.90 -0.79 3.08
N PHE A 176 -14.67 -0.29 3.11
CA PHE A 176 -13.70 -0.67 4.14
C PHE A 176 -12.64 0.41 4.34
N THR A 177 -11.90 0.28 5.43
CA THR A 177 -10.65 1.00 5.62
C THR A 177 -9.51 0.05 5.31
N ALA A 178 -8.52 0.54 4.56
CA ALA A 178 -7.29 -0.17 4.23
C ALA A 178 -6.10 0.57 4.82
N GLU A 179 -5.19 -0.16 5.45
CA GLU A 179 -3.81 0.28 5.65
C GLU A 179 -2.97 -0.37 4.54
N LEU A 180 -2.58 0.44 3.56
CA LEU A 180 -1.72 0.03 2.45
C LEU A 180 -0.27 0.24 2.86
N PHE A 181 0.56 -0.81 2.80
CA PHE A 181 1.96 -0.70 3.17
C PHE A 181 2.86 -0.88 1.96
N PHE A 182 3.81 0.04 1.81
CA PHE A 182 4.85 -0.02 0.79
C PHE A 182 6.23 -0.07 1.47
N ALA A 183 7.20 -0.68 0.79
CA ALA A 183 8.60 -0.62 1.19
C ALA A 183 9.34 0.29 0.20
N ILE A 184 9.74 1.47 0.67
CA ILE A 184 10.47 2.46 -0.13
C ILE A 184 11.96 2.41 0.19
N LEU A 185 12.79 2.90 -0.74
CA LEU A 185 14.23 3.06 -0.50
C LEU A 185 14.45 4.20 0.50
N VAL A 186 15.24 3.97 1.55
CA VAL A 186 15.56 4.97 2.58
C VAL A 186 16.20 6.22 1.97
N VAL A 187 17.06 6.03 0.98
CA VAL A 187 17.71 7.12 0.23
C VAL A 187 16.71 8.05 -0.48
N ASN A 188 15.49 7.57 -0.72
CA ASN A 188 14.43 8.31 -1.40
C ASN A 188 13.30 8.74 -0.46
N LYS A 189 13.43 8.57 0.87
CA LYS A 189 12.34 8.80 1.83
C LYS A 189 11.68 10.18 1.75
N ASP A 190 12.44 11.20 1.33
CA ASP A 190 11.99 12.59 1.19
C ASP A 190 11.68 12.96 -0.28
N SER A 191 11.40 11.97 -1.14
CA SER A 191 11.01 12.19 -2.54
C SER A 191 9.55 12.63 -2.68
N ASP A 192 9.16 12.98 -3.91
CA ASP A 192 7.79 13.34 -4.28
C ASP A 192 7.00 12.08 -4.62
N TYR A 193 6.05 11.73 -3.76
CA TYR A 193 5.29 10.49 -3.87
C TYR A 193 3.85 10.70 -4.32
N GLU A 194 3.37 9.82 -5.20
CA GLU A 194 1.97 9.79 -5.65
C GLU A 194 1.39 8.39 -5.45
N LEU A 195 0.20 8.30 -4.84
CA LEU A 195 -0.55 7.05 -4.80
C LEU A 195 -1.36 6.91 -6.09
N TYR A 196 -1.24 5.76 -6.74
CA TYR A 196 -2.01 5.37 -7.91
C TYR A 196 -2.88 4.16 -7.60
N TYR A 197 -4.04 4.11 -8.25
CA TYR A 197 -4.86 2.92 -8.38
C TYR A 197 -5.07 2.68 -9.87
N LYS A 198 -4.57 1.54 -10.38
CA LYS A 198 -4.45 1.28 -11.82
C LYS A 198 -3.58 2.35 -12.50
N ASP A 199 -4.07 2.96 -13.57
CA ASP A 199 -3.46 4.05 -14.32
C ASP A 199 -3.88 5.45 -13.80
N GLU A 200 -4.65 5.52 -12.72
CA GLU A 200 -5.22 6.77 -12.20
C GLU A 200 -4.50 7.26 -10.93
N LYS A 201 -4.06 8.51 -10.95
CA LYS A 201 -3.52 9.21 -9.76
C LYS A 201 -4.64 9.42 -8.75
N VAL A 202 -4.45 8.87 -7.55
CA VAL A 202 -5.38 9.05 -6.41
C VAL A 202 -5.05 10.33 -5.67
N SER A 203 -3.79 10.51 -5.26
CA SER A 203 -3.37 11.67 -4.47
C SER A 203 -1.85 11.80 -4.41
N ASP A 204 -1.38 13.03 -4.17
CA ASP A 204 -0.02 13.29 -3.70
C ASP A 204 0.14 12.84 -2.25
N ILE A 205 1.25 12.21 -1.91
CA ILE A 205 1.50 11.61 -0.60
C ILE A 205 2.68 12.32 0.06
N GLN A 206 2.41 12.86 1.25
CA GLN A 206 3.42 13.36 2.16
C GLN A 206 3.42 12.49 3.41
N PHE A 207 4.59 12.01 3.84
CA PHE A 207 4.69 11.20 5.04
C PHE A 207 4.83 12.09 6.28
N GLU A 208 3.90 11.94 7.23
CA GLU A 208 4.04 12.45 8.59
C GLU A 208 5.03 11.63 9.43
#